data_AF-A0A4V1ZZ57-F1
#
_entry.id   AF-A0A4V1ZZ57-F1
#
_cell.length_a   1.000
_cell.length_b   1.000
_cell.length_c   1.000
_cell.angle_alpha   90.00
_cell.angle_beta   90.00
_cell.angle_gamma   90.00
#
_symmetry.space_group_name_H-M   'P 1'
#
loop_
_entity.id
_entity.type
_entity.pdbx_description
1 polymer ?
#
loop_
_entity_poly.entity_id
_entity_poly.type
_entity_poly.pdbx_seq_one_letter_code
_entity_poly.pdbx_strand_id
1 'polypeptide(L)'
;KDIADKIGMDISTVSRVANSKYVQTEHGTFLLKSFFSEAIQTESGEEVSNKEVKKILQEHIGQEDKRHPLADEKLTDILKENGYNIARRTVAKYREQMNIPVARLRKEL
;
A
#
# COMPACT_ATOMS: atom_id res chain seq x y z
N LYS A 1 8.30 -9.53 10.68
CA LYS A 1 8.89 -9.59 12.04
C LYS A 1 8.51 -10.90 12.69
N ASP A 2 7.24 -11.25 12.60
CA ASP A 2 6.60 -12.43 13.22
C ASP A 2 7.25 -13.76 12.83
N ILE A 3 7.66 -13.91 11.56
CA ILE A 3 8.39 -15.12 11.12
C ILE A 3 9.76 -15.22 11.79
N ALA A 4 10.47 -14.11 11.91
CA ALA A 4 11.81 -14.06 12.51
C ALA A 4 11.75 -14.42 14.00
N ASP A 5 10.75 -13.89 14.71
CA ASP A 5 10.48 -14.19 16.12
C ASP A 5 10.09 -15.67 16.31
N LYS A 6 9.27 -16.23 15.42
CA LYS A 6 8.83 -17.64 15.49
C LYS A 6 9.96 -18.65 15.29
N ILE A 7 10.95 -18.33 14.46
CA ILE A 7 12.08 -19.22 14.15
C ILE A 7 13.36 -18.84 14.91
N GLY A 8 13.31 -17.82 15.76
CA GLY A 8 14.46 -17.35 16.55
C GLY A 8 15.61 -16.80 15.70
N MET A 9 15.31 -16.22 14.53
CA MET A 9 16.31 -15.65 13.62
C MET A 9 16.20 -14.13 13.56
N ASP A 10 17.30 -13.48 13.18
CA ASP A 10 17.30 -12.03 12.97
C ASP A 10 16.46 -11.62 11.75
N ILE A 11 15.74 -10.50 11.88
CA ILE A 11 14.87 -9.95 10.82
C ILE A 11 15.66 -9.72 9.52
N SER A 12 16.92 -9.28 9.61
CA SER A 12 17.76 -9.05 8.43
C SER A 12 18.10 -10.36 7.71
N THR A 13 18.21 -11.48 8.43
CA THR A 13 18.46 -12.80 7.83
C THR A 13 17.25 -13.27 7.04
N VAL A 14 16.07 -13.19 7.63
CA VAL A 14 14.80 -13.54 6.96
C VAL A 14 14.60 -12.65 5.73
N SER A 15 14.87 -11.34 5.86
CA SER A 15 14.75 -10.39 4.75
C SER A 15 15.68 -10.74 3.58
N ARG A 16 16.97 -11.07 3.84
CA ARG A 16 17.91 -11.46 2.77
C ARG A 16 17.45 -12.69 2.00
N VAL A 17 16.93 -13.70 2.69
CA VAL A 17 16.41 -14.92 2.05
C VAL A 17 15.16 -14.60 1.24
N ALA A 18 14.22 -13.84 1.81
CA ALA A 18 12.98 -13.48 1.12
C ALA A 18 13.21 -12.65 -0.15
N ASN A 19 14.24 -11.79 -0.17
CA ASN A 19 14.60 -10.98 -1.33
C ASN A 19 15.30 -11.75 -2.47
N SER A 20 15.80 -12.98 -2.22
CA SER A 20 16.65 -13.71 -3.17
C SER A 20 16.09 -15.06 -3.61
N LYS A 21 15.06 -15.58 -2.91
CA LYS A 21 14.45 -16.87 -3.21
C LYS A 21 13.09 -16.71 -3.87
N TYR A 22 12.75 -17.68 -4.70
CA TYR A 22 11.47 -17.80 -5.37
C TYR A 22 10.77 -19.06 -4.90
N VAL A 23 9.46 -19.02 -4.84
CA VAL A 23 8.61 -20.18 -4.55
C VAL A 23 7.80 -20.52 -5.78
N GLN A 24 7.81 -21.79 -6.16
CA GLN A 24 6.95 -22.32 -7.20
C GLN A 24 5.67 -22.82 -6.57
N THR A 25 4.54 -22.39 -7.12
CA THR A 25 3.19 -22.78 -6.72
C THR A 25 2.44 -23.31 -7.94
N GLU A 26 1.27 -23.90 -7.75
CA GLU A 26 0.39 -24.34 -8.85
C GLU A 26 -0.05 -23.18 -9.76
N HIS A 27 -0.01 -21.95 -9.25
CA HIS A 27 -0.36 -20.73 -9.99
C HIS A 27 0.85 -19.98 -10.57
N GLY A 28 2.04 -20.57 -10.50
CA GLY A 28 3.28 -20.00 -11.04
C GLY A 28 4.37 -19.76 -10.00
N THR A 29 5.45 -19.12 -10.45
CA THR A 29 6.64 -18.84 -9.64
C THR A 29 6.68 -17.39 -9.19
N PHE A 30 6.76 -17.18 -7.88
CA PHE A 30 6.71 -15.87 -7.26
C PHE A 30 7.94 -15.61 -6.41
N LEU A 31 8.40 -14.35 -6.38
CA LEU A 31 9.46 -13.93 -5.46
C LEU A 31 8.96 -14.06 -4.02
N LEU A 32 9.71 -14.70 -3.13
CA LEU A 32 9.23 -14.95 -1.76
C LEU A 32 8.87 -13.64 -1.04
N LYS A 33 9.60 -12.55 -1.31
CA LYS A 33 9.30 -11.19 -0.83
C LYS A 33 7.87 -10.73 -1.13
N SER A 34 7.26 -11.15 -2.24
CA SER A 34 5.93 -10.65 -2.62
C SER A 34 4.83 -11.08 -1.66
N PHE A 35 5.07 -12.12 -0.87
CA PHE A 35 4.15 -12.58 0.17
C PHE A 35 4.29 -11.80 1.48
N PHE A 36 5.32 -10.95 1.61
CA PHE A 36 5.52 -10.07 2.74
C PHE A 36 5.02 -8.67 2.37
N SER A 37 3.77 -8.36 2.72
CA SER A 37 3.30 -6.97 2.71
C SER A 37 3.78 -6.26 3.98
N GLU A 38 4.34 -5.05 3.85
CA GLU A 38 4.39 -4.11 4.95
C GLU A 38 2.95 -3.87 5.42
N ALA A 39 2.60 -4.38 6.60
CA ALA A 39 1.33 -4.10 7.24
C ALA A 39 1.31 -2.62 7.65
N ILE A 40 0.28 -1.90 7.23
CA ILE A 40 -0.04 -0.59 7.77
C ILE A 40 -0.97 -0.85 8.95
N GLN A 41 -0.55 -0.48 10.15
CA GLN A 41 -1.40 -0.58 11.33
C GLN A 41 -2.51 0.47 11.24
N THR A 42 -3.77 0.04 11.28
CA THR A 42 -4.91 0.94 11.52
C THR A 42 -4.99 1.32 12.98
N GLU A 43 -5.76 2.37 13.30
CA GLU A 43 -6.02 2.76 14.70
C GLU A 43 -6.80 1.68 15.48
N SER A 44 -7.48 0.76 14.77
CA SER A 44 -8.12 -0.44 15.32
C SER A 44 -7.14 -1.58 15.64
N GLY A 45 -5.85 -1.44 15.30
CA GLY A 45 -4.84 -2.49 15.49
C GLY A 45 -4.88 -3.60 14.44
N GLU A 46 -5.65 -3.41 13.36
CA GLU A 46 -5.70 -4.35 12.24
C GLU A 46 -4.55 -4.08 11.26
N GLU A 47 -3.88 -5.15 10.83
CA GLU A 47 -2.83 -5.08 9.83
C GLU A 47 -3.45 -4.98 8.43
N VAL A 48 -3.46 -3.77 7.87
CA VAL A 48 -4.01 -3.54 6.54
C VAL A 48 -2.90 -3.63 5.51
N SER A 49 -3.13 -4.45 4.49
CA SER A 49 -2.21 -4.58 3.38
C SER A 49 -2.15 -3.29 2.55
N ASN A 50 -0.95 -2.93 2.08
CA ASN A 50 -0.74 -1.85 1.11
C ASN A 50 -1.60 -1.99 -0.17
N LYS A 51 -2.03 -3.21 -0.51
CA LYS A 51 -2.86 -3.52 -1.66
C LYS A 51 -4.29 -3.01 -1.45
N GLU A 52 -4.82 -3.15 -0.25
CA GLU A 52 -6.16 -2.67 0.10
C GLU A 52 -6.21 -1.14 0.03
N VAL A 53 -5.22 -0.47 0.62
CA VAL A 53 -5.11 1.00 0.58
C VAL A 53 -5.04 1.51 -0.86
N LYS A 54 -4.24 0.87 -1.72
CA LYS A 54 -4.15 1.22 -3.14
C LYS A 54 -5.49 1.07 -3.85
N LYS A 55 -6.24 0.01 -3.55
CA LYS A 55 -7.56 -0.23 -4.12
C LYS A 55 -8.55 0.86 -3.73
N ILE A 56 -8.61 1.22 -2.44
CA ILE A 56 -9.47 2.29 -1.94
C ILE A 56 -9.12 3.64 -2.57
N LEU A 57 -7.82 3.95 -2.67
CA LEU A 57 -7.34 5.15 -3.36
C LEU A 57 -7.78 5.16 -4.83
N GLN A 58 -7.65 4.03 -5.53
CA GLN A 58 -8.05 3.92 -6.93
C GLN A 58 -9.57 4.10 -7.12
N GLU A 59 -10.38 3.55 -6.24
CA GLU A 59 -11.84 3.71 -6.26
C GLU A 59 -12.25 5.17 -6.04
N HIS A 60 -11.69 5.84 -5.02
CA HIS A 60 -12.01 7.25 -4.73
C HIS A 60 -11.54 8.19 -5.82
N ILE A 61 -10.36 7.94 -6.40
CA ILE A 61 -9.86 8.72 -7.53
C ILE A 61 -10.68 8.44 -8.80
N GLY A 62 -11.14 7.20 -9.00
CA GLY A 62 -12.00 6.86 -10.15
C GLY A 62 -13.39 7.50 -10.09
N GLN A 63 -13.90 7.79 -8.88
CA GLN A 63 -15.20 8.43 -8.65
C GLN A 63 -15.10 9.94 -8.42
N GLU A 64 -13.91 10.54 -8.57
CA GLU A 64 -13.73 11.97 -8.27
C GLU A 64 -14.42 12.88 -9.30
N ASP A 65 -14.82 14.08 -8.85
CA ASP A 65 -15.21 15.15 -9.76
C ASP A 65 -13.97 15.65 -10.52
N LYS A 66 -13.91 15.41 -11.82
CA LYS A 66 -12.81 15.85 -12.68
C LYS A 66 -12.66 17.37 -12.76
N ARG A 67 -13.69 18.15 -12.40
CA ARG A 67 -13.58 19.61 -12.27
C ARG A 67 -12.88 20.02 -10.97
N HIS A 68 -12.97 19.18 -9.95
CA HIS A 68 -12.38 19.38 -8.62
C HIS A 68 -11.69 18.11 -8.11
N PRO A 69 -10.60 17.68 -8.77
CA PRO A 69 -9.90 16.44 -8.43
C PRO A 69 -9.39 16.45 -6.99
N LEU A 70 -9.41 15.27 -6.36
CA LEU A 70 -9.06 15.10 -4.96
C LEU A 70 -7.54 15.28 -4.76
N ALA A 71 -7.16 16.23 -3.92
CA ALA A 71 -5.77 16.42 -3.51
C ALA A 71 -5.31 15.27 -2.60
N ASP A 72 -4.00 15.03 -2.56
CA ASP A 72 -3.39 14.00 -1.70
C ASP A 72 -3.75 14.19 -0.22
N GLU A 73 -3.99 15.44 0.21
CA GLU A 73 -4.45 15.78 1.56
C GLU A 73 -5.87 15.27 1.82
N LYS A 74 -6.81 15.56 0.92
CA LYS A 74 -8.19 15.08 1.03
C LYS A 74 -8.29 13.55 0.93
N LEU A 75 -7.44 12.91 0.12
CA LEU A 75 -7.33 11.45 0.07
C LEU A 75 -6.79 10.87 1.39
N THR A 76 -5.92 11.60 2.08
CA THR A 76 -5.41 11.22 3.40
C THR A 76 -6.53 11.29 4.44
N ASP A 77 -7.35 12.34 4.41
CA ASP A 77 -8.48 12.51 5.33
C ASP A 77 -9.52 11.40 5.14
N ILE A 78 -9.88 11.09 3.89
CA ILE A 78 -10.79 9.99 3.56
C ILE A 78 -10.26 8.66 4.09
N LEU A 79 -8.97 8.37 3.89
CA LEU A 79 -8.35 7.16 4.40
C LEU A 79 -8.39 7.11 5.93
N LYS A 80 -8.16 8.24 6.60
CA LYS A 80 -8.22 8.36 8.05
C LYS A 80 -9.64 8.14 8.58
N GLU A 81 -10.66 8.67 7.91
CA GLU A 81 -12.08 8.43 8.23
C GLU A 81 -12.46 6.94 8.11
N ASN A 82 -11.84 6.24 7.16
CA ASN A 82 -12.00 4.79 7.00
C ASN A 82 -11.11 3.96 7.96
N GLY A 83 -10.46 4.59 8.94
CA GLY A 83 -9.62 3.93 9.94
C GLY A 83 -8.16 3.70 9.54
N TYR A 84 -7.75 4.13 8.34
CA TYR A 84 -6.39 4.00 7.84
C TYR A 84 -5.58 5.25 8.15
N ASN A 85 -4.78 5.22 9.22
CA ASN A 85 -3.90 6.32 9.57
C ASN A 85 -2.62 6.29 8.71
N ILE A 86 -2.65 7.00 7.58
CA ILE A 86 -1.57 7.00 6.59
C ILE A 86 -1.09 8.43 6.37
N ALA A 87 0.23 8.64 6.37
CA ALA A 87 0.78 9.95 6.08
C ALA A 87 0.58 10.34 4.61
N ARG A 88 0.34 11.63 4.35
CA ARG A 88 0.21 12.21 3.00
C ARG A 88 1.35 11.81 2.04
N ARG A 89 2.59 11.71 2.53
CA ARG A 89 3.75 11.27 1.73
C ARG A 89 3.61 9.82 1.25
N THR A 90 3.01 8.95 2.07
CA THR A 90 2.74 7.55 1.71
C THR A 90 1.62 7.47 0.67
N VAL A 91 0.58 8.30 0.81
CA VAL A 91 -0.48 8.43 -0.22
C VAL A 91 0.11 8.87 -1.56
N ALA A 92 0.96 9.90 -1.57
CA ALA A 92 1.64 10.37 -2.78
C ALA A 92 2.50 9.26 -3.42
N LYS A 93 3.28 8.52 -2.62
CA LYS A 93 4.08 7.38 -3.08
C LYS A 93 3.20 6.28 -3.70
N TYR A 94 2.07 5.95 -3.11
CA TYR A 94 1.16 4.95 -3.66
C TYR A 94 0.48 5.42 -4.93
N ARG A 95 0.09 6.70 -4.99
CA ARG A 95 -0.45 7.34 -6.21
C ARG A 95 0.55 7.25 -7.37
N GLU A 96 1.82 7.58 -7.12
CA GLU A 96 2.90 7.47 -8.11
C GLU A 96 3.11 6.02 -8.58
N GLN A 97 3.11 5.05 -7.66
CA GLN A 97 3.21 3.64 -8.01
C GLN A 97 2.04 3.14 -8.88
N MET A 98 0.88 3.79 -8.80
CA MET A 98 -0.29 3.51 -9.63
C MET A 98 -0.32 4.33 -10.92
N ASN A 99 0.73 5.11 -11.22
CA ASN A 99 0.81 6.02 -12.36
C ASN A 99 -0.31 7.07 -12.43
N ILE A 100 -0.89 7.43 -11.29
CA ILE A 100 -1.94 8.46 -11.24
C ILE A 100 -1.26 9.83 -11.07
N PRO A 101 -1.56 10.83 -11.91
CA PRO A 101 -0.92 12.14 -11.80
C PRO A 101 -1.49 12.96 -10.64
N VAL A 102 -0.78 14.04 -10.25
CA VAL A 102 -1.24 14.95 -9.18
C VAL A 102 -2.60 15.57 -9.53
N ALA A 103 -3.38 15.95 -8.51
CA ALA A 103 -4.72 16.51 -8.70
C ALA A 103 -4.78 17.63 -9.75
N ARG A 104 -3.80 18.54 -9.77
CA ARG A 104 -3.73 19.62 -10.77
C ARG A 104 -3.73 19.14 -12.22
N LEU A 105 -3.13 17.99 -12.49
CA LEU A 105 -3.04 17.38 -13.83
C LEU A 105 -4.24 16.50 -14.17
N ARG A 106 -5.09 16.17 -13.18
CA ARG A 106 -6.34 15.41 -13.37
C ARG A 106 -7.56 16.30 -13.63
N LYS A 107 -7.38 17.62 -13.58
CA LYS A 107 -8.45 18.57 -13.77
C LYS A 107 -8.82 18.67 -15.26
N GLU A 108 -10.05 18.33 -15.59
CA GLU A 108 -10.65 18.56 -16.91
C GLU A 108 -11.54 19.83 -16.85
N LEU A 109 -11.49 20.66 -17.91
CA LEU A 109 -12.25 21.92 -18.02
C LEU A 109 -13.69 21.66 -18.51
#